data_AF-A0A7C3MZZ1-F1
#
_entry.id   AF-A0A7C3MZZ1-F1
#
_cell.length_a   1.000
_cell.length_b   1.000
_cell.length_c   1.000
_cell.angle_alpha   90.00
_cell.angle_beta   90.00
_cell.angle_gamma   90.00
#
_symmetry.space_group_name_H-M   'P 1'
#
loop_
_entity.id
_entity.type
_entity.pdbx_description
1 polymer ?
#
loop_
_entity_poly.entity_id
_entity_poly.type
_entity_poly.pdbx_seq_one_letter_code
_entity_poly.pdbx_strand_id
1 'polypeptide(L)'
;MRSGIGRACRPWFRNPGLPDYPLYDGGDGSGVALAPAPLPLSGRGELGGACEVRSGRVSPWAGEAPLSRHLHLCAVGIYLAGATVLTGPQGGACTLGSLRTADGPPCPAGGAGGWREMGNVTIRRIAVSFPQRSLPKVHTPGRLAIAATLVFLTITPAVAAPRKASGGAYPGLTQAAEGGWRGPFFFVYMADPQLGMMEDDRSWDQELALVRKAVREVNRLRPRFVVIGGDMTNQSAGSPKHDAQVRALQRELALVSPSIPVVYVAGNHDVGNKPTPASLAAYRAWYGDDWFQFWVGGVRFIVLNTALYGDDSAAPTDGERQRRWLETQLSAAVGPKPVHTIVLQHAPWFLTSPDEPDRYEVVPRAARLPALRLLHQAGVSAAFAGHYHKCARARDGNLEMVVSGPVGKPLGRDPSGFTVVKVYRDRVVHAYYPLEEVPLSIQLE
;
A
#
# COMPACT_ATOMS: atom_id res chain seq x y z
N MET A 1 -4.10 20.15 37.30
CA MET A 1 -3.65 19.45 36.09
C MET A 1 -4.48 18.17 35.93
N ARG A 2 -5.45 18.14 35.01
CA ARG A 2 -6.18 16.91 34.64
C ARG A 2 -5.88 16.64 33.16
N SER A 3 -5.30 15.49 32.90
CA SER A 3 -4.96 14.97 31.57
C SER A 3 -6.24 14.77 30.75
N GLY A 4 -6.35 15.43 29.61
CA GLY A 4 -7.40 15.19 28.63
C GLY A 4 -7.30 13.76 28.10
N ILE A 5 -8.33 12.97 28.39
CA ILE A 5 -8.48 11.59 27.95
C ILE A 5 -8.73 11.60 26.43
N GLY A 6 -7.76 11.11 25.65
CA GLY A 6 -7.97 10.82 24.23
C GLY A 6 -9.07 9.78 24.06
N ARG A 7 -10.20 10.17 23.46
CA ARG A 7 -11.28 9.24 23.11
C ARG A 7 -10.82 8.37 21.94
N ALA A 8 -11.18 7.08 21.97
CA ALA A 8 -10.98 6.16 20.86
C ALA A 8 -11.61 6.73 19.57
N CYS A 9 -10.96 6.52 18.43
CA CYS A 9 -11.44 7.00 17.12
C CYS A 9 -12.59 6.16 16.55
N ARG A 10 -13.55 5.78 17.40
CA ARG A 10 -14.80 5.15 16.95
C ARG A 10 -15.56 6.11 16.02
N PRO A 11 -16.30 5.58 15.03
CA PRO A 11 -17.05 6.40 14.09
C PRO A 11 -18.00 7.33 14.85
N TRP A 12 -17.78 8.63 14.72
CA TRP A 12 -18.74 9.64 15.17
C TRP A 12 -19.86 9.68 14.15
N PHE A 13 -20.94 8.93 14.38
CA PHE A 13 -22.22 9.21 13.75
C PHE A 13 -22.84 10.42 14.46
N ARG A 14 -22.88 11.58 13.80
CA ARG A 14 -23.67 12.72 14.26
C ARG A 14 -25.07 12.61 13.66
N ASN A 15 -26.09 12.54 14.52
CA ASN A 15 -27.49 12.72 14.13
C ASN A 15 -27.82 14.23 14.28
N PRO A 16 -28.15 14.97 13.21
CA PRO A 16 -28.21 16.45 13.23
C PRO A 16 -29.48 17.05 13.89
N GLY A 17 -30.01 16.46 14.96
CA GLY A 17 -31.35 16.79 15.46
C GLY A 17 -31.53 17.07 16.96
N LEU A 18 -30.48 17.21 17.78
CA LEU A 18 -30.66 17.46 19.23
C LEU A 18 -29.76 18.60 19.73
N PRO A 19 -30.27 19.54 20.54
CA PRO A 19 -29.48 20.62 21.12
C PRO A 19 -28.60 20.11 22.28
N ASP A 20 -27.47 20.79 22.47
CA ASP A 20 -26.47 20.52 23.51
C ASP A 20 -27.05 20.73 24.92
N TYR A 21 -26.94 19.72 25.79
CA TYR A 21 -27.15 19.86 27.22
C TYR A 21 -25.81 20.00 27.96
N PRO A 22 -25.70 20.90 28.95
CA PRO A 22 -24.45 21.13 29.67
C PRO A 22 -24.11 19.99 30.63
N LEU A 23 -22.81 19.77 30.78
CA LEU A 23 -22.16 18.83 31.70
C LEU A 23 -22.62 19.03 33.15
N TYR A 24 -23.02 17.94 33.81
CA TYR A 24 -23.11 17.84 35.27
C TYR A 24 -21.96 16.96 35.78
N ASP A 25 -21.29 17.45 36.82
CA ASP A 25 -20.20 16.82 37.57
C ASP A 25 -20.75 16.14 38.83
N GLY A 26 -20.01 15.15 39.35
CA GLY A 26 -20.35 14.31 40.52
C GLY A 26 -20.80 12.91 40.10
N GLY A 27 -20.36 11.80 40.67
CA GLY A 27 -19.68 11.52 41.94
C GLY A 27 -20.12 10.10 42.33
N ASP A 28 -19.16 9.27 42.71
CA ASP A 28 -19.28 8.16 43.67
C ASP A 28 -19.96 6.83 43.24
N GLY A 29 -19.14 5.77 43.22
CA GLY A 29 -19.32 4.59 44.09
C GLY A 29 -20.40 3.54 43.79
N SER A 30 -19.95 2.28 43.71
CA SER A 30 -20.72 1.00 43.71
C SER A 30 -21.58 0.76 42.46
N GLY A 31 -21.51 -0.37 41.76
CA GLY A 31 -21.42 -1.76 42.17
C GLY A 31 -22.58 -2.50 41.49
N VAL A 32 -22.33 -3.75 41.08
CA VAL A 32 -23.29 -4.82 40.73
C VAL A 32 -23.24 -5.27 39.26
N ALA A 33 -22.69 -6.48 39.11
CA ALA A 33 -22.76 -7.34 37.93
C ALA A 33 -24.11 -8.04 37.86
N LEU A 34 -24.70 -8.13 36.66
CA LEU A 34 -25.76 -9.09 36.34
C LEU A 34 -25.66 -9.56 34.87
N ALA A 35 -25.26 -10.81 34.72
CA ALA A 35 -25.68 -11.78 33.69
C ALA A 35 -25.87 -13.10 34.48
N PRO A 36 -26.76 -14.06 34.11
CA PRO A 36 -26.82 -14.66 32.75
C PRO A 36 -28.21 -15.20 32.31
N ALA A 37 -28.32 -15.72 31.07
CA ALA A 37 -28.87 -17.05 30.73
C ALA A 37 -29.09 -17.26 29.19
N PRO A 38 -29.12 -18.52 28.69
CA PRO A 38 -28.68 -18.91 27.35
C PRO A 38 -29.71 -19.62 26.42
N LEU A 39 -29.38 -19.68 25.11
CA LEU A 39 -29.59 -20.74 24.08
C LEU A 39 -31.02 -21.25 23.71
N PRO A 40 -31.29 -21.66 22.44
CA PRO A 40 -30.81 -22.95 21.91
C PRO A 40 -30.31 -23.01 20.44
N LEU A 41 -29.50 -24.05 20.24
CA LEU A 41 -28.96 -24.62 19.00
C LEU A 41 -29.99 -25.51 18.27
N SER A 42 -29.89 -25.60 16.94
CA SER A 42 -30.06 -26.86 16.20
C SER A 42 -29.52 -26.76 14.77
N GLY A 43 -28.80 -27.79 14.28
CA GLY A 43 -28.48 -27.95 12.86
C GLY A 43 -27.15 -28.63 12.56
N ARG A 44 -27.07 -29.95 12.72
CA ARG A 44 -25.97 -30.81 12.23
C ARG A 44 -26.10 -31.05 10.72
N GLY A 45 -24.97 -31.29 10.04
CA GLY A 45 -24.91 -31.91 8.71
C GLY A 45 -23.48 -32.20 8.28
N GLU A 46 -23.06 -33.46 8.35
CA GLU A 46 -21.74 -33.97 7.95
C GLU A 46 -21.64 -34.31 6.45
N LEU A 47 -20.44 -34.09 5.90
CA LEU A 47 -19.62 -34.89 4.97
C LEU A 47 -20.24 -35.69 3.79
N GLY A 48 -19.63 -35.50 2.61
CA GLY A 48 -19.64 -36.50 1.52
C GLY A 48 -19.14 -35.95 0.19
N GLY A 49 -17.93 -36.34 -0.23
CA GLY A 49 -17.36 -36.00 -1.56
C GLY A 49 -17.64 -37.07 -2.63
N ALA A 50 -17.49 -36.68 -3.90
CA ALA A 50 -16.78 -37.41 -4.97
C ALA A 50 -17.17 -36.88 -6.37
N CYS A 51 -16.17 -36.78 -7.25
CA CYS A 51 -16.28 -36.43 -8.67
C CYS A 51 -16.94 -37.52 -9.50
N GLU A 52 -17.67 -37.12 -10.55
CA GLU A 52 -17.83 -37.94 -11.75
C GLU A 52 -17.81 -37.03 -13.00
N VAL A 53 -16.91 -37.32 -13.94
CA VAL A 53 -16.79 -36.65 -15.25
C VAL A 53 -17.36 -37.60 -16.29
N ARG A 54 -18.38 -37.15 -17.03
CA ARG A 54 -18.85 -37.83 -18.25
C ARG A 54 -18.50 -37.00 -19.49
N SER A 55 -17.85 -37.68 -20.43
CA SER A 55 -17.45 -37.21 -21.75
C SER A 55 -18.65 -37.07 -22.71
N GLY A 56 -18.72 -35.95 -23.44
CA GLY A 56 -19.61 -35.78 -24.60
C GLY A 56 -18.94 -34.91 -25.67
N ARG A 57 -18.83 -35.43 -26.89
CA ARG A 57 -18.28 -34.74 -28.08
C ARG A 57 -19.27 -33.70 -28.59
N VAL A 58 -18.78 -32.57 -29.10
CA VAL A 58 -19.56 -31.63 -29.92
C VAL A 58 -18.74 -31.26 -31.17
N SER A 59 -19.39 -31.36 -32.33
CA SER A 59 -18.95 -30.83 -33.64
C SER A 59 -19.69 -29.51 -33.94
N PRO A 60 -19.20 -28.67 -34.88
CA PRO A 60 -19.21 -27.21 -34.74
C PRO A 60 -20.37 -26.53 -35.47
N TRP A 61 -20.90 -25.45 -34.90
CA TRP A 61 -21.65 -24.43 -35.64
C TRP A 61 -21.35 -23.02 -35.12
N ALA A 62 -21.27 -22.09 -36.07
CA ALA A 62 -20.81 -20.71 -35.96
C ALA A 62 -21.86 -19.75 -35.38
N GLY A 63 -21.40 -18.64 -34.80
CA GLY A 63 -22.24 -17.50 -34.43
C GLY A 63 -21.52 -16.52 -33.49
N GLU A 64 -21.32 -15.29 -33.96
CA GLU A 64 -20.55 -14.21 -33.32
C GLU A 64 -21.28 -13.48 -32.18
N ALA A 65 -20.47 -12.78 -31.37
CA ALA A 65 -20.75 -11.59 -30.53
C ALA A 65 -21.11 -11.84 -29.03
N PRO A 66 -20.74 -10.90 -28.11
CA PRO A 66 -19.88 -11.23 -26.98
C PRO A 66 -20.57 -11.10 -25.62
N LEU A 67 -20.28 -12.04 -24.71
CA LEU A 67 -20.57 -11.89 -23.28
C LEU A 67 -19.30 -12.10 -22.44
N SER A 68 -19.03 -11.08 -21.62
CA SER A 68 -18.53 -11.16 -20.24
C SER A 68 -18.10 -12.55 -19.76
N ARG A 69 -16.81 -12.74 -19.45
CA ARG A 69 -16.39 -13.81 -18.52
C ARG A 69 -15.20 -13.39 -17.67
N HIS A 70 -15.43 -13.40 -16.35
CA HIS A 70 -14.42 -13.81 -15.39
C HIS A 70 -13.81 -15.15 -15.84
N LEU A 71 -12.49 -15.20 -15.96
CA LEU A 71 -11.73 -16.45 -16.00
C LEU A 71 -10.30 -16.14 -15.55
N HIS A 72 -9.99 -16.55 -14.32
CA HIS A 72 -8.61 -16.84 -13.95
C HIS A 72 -8.15 -18.04 -14.78
N LEU A 73 -7.26 -17.79 -15.74
CA LEU A 73 -6.49 -18.81 -16.42
C LEU A 73 -5.02 -18.58 -16.06
N CYS A 74 -4.50 -19.39 -15.13
CA CYS A 74 -3.08 -19.70 -15.13
C CYS A 74 -2.79 -20.45 -16.43
N ALA A 75 -2.14 -19.80 -17.39
CA ALA A 75 -1.68 -20.48 -18.59
C ALA A 75 -0.52 -21.43 -18.20
N VAL A 76 -0.83 -22.72 -18.06
CA VAL A 76 0.19 -23.77 -17.92
C VAL A 76 0.59 -24.19 -19.34
N GLY A 77 1.67 -23.63 -19.86
CA GLY A 77 2.27 -24.09 -21.10
C GLY A 77 3.10 -25.37 -20.86
N ILE A 78 2.65 -26.52 -21.36
CA ILE A 78 3.48 -27.73 -21.43
C ILE A 78 4.30 -27.63 -22.72
N TYR A 79 5.59 -27.32 -22.61
CA TYR A 79 6.52 -27.49 -23.73
C TYR A 79 7.03 -28.93 -23.72
N LEU A 80 6.56 -29.74 -24.68
CA LEU A 80 7.27 -30.93 -25.12
C LEU A 80 8.35 -30.46 -26.09
N ALA A 81 9.63 -30.63 -25.73
CA ALA A 81 10.72 -30.46 -26.68
C ALA A 81 10.63 -31.58 -27.73
N GLY A 82 9.92 -31.31 -28.82
CA GLY A 82 9.94 -32.15 -30.02
C GLY A 82 11.27 -32.00 -30.73
N ALA A 83 12.04 -33.07 -30.83
CA ALA A 83 13.18 -33.14 -31.74
C ALA A 83 12.64 -33.22 -33.18
N THR A 84 12.61 -32.09 -33.88
CA THR A 84 12.33 -32.08 -35.32
C THR A 84 13.64 -32.26 -36.07
N VAL A 85 13.83 -33.44 -36.65
CA VAL A 85 14.87 -33.71 -37.64
C VAL A 85 14.41 -33.07 -38.97
N LEU A 86 15.10 -32.02 -39.41
CA LEU A 86 15.00 -31.51 -40.78
C LEU A 86 16.27 -31.88 -41.53
N THR A 87 16.16 -32.84 -42.45
CA THR A 87 17.18 -33.15 -43.45
C THR A 87 17.13 -32.10 -44.55
N GLY A 88 18.16 -31.26 -44.66
CA GLY A 88 18.42 -30.42 -45.83
C GLY A 88 19.60 -31.00 -46.64
N PRO A 89 19.56 -31.01 -47.98
CA PRO A 89 20.69 -31.42 -48.78
C PRO A 89 21.72 -30.28 -48.90
N GLN A 90 22.97 -30.66 -48.69
CA GLN A 90 24.23 -29.97 -49.02
C GLN A 90 24.67 -28.77 -48.16
N GLY A 91 25.71 -29.04 -47.34
CA GLY A 91 26.88 -28.17 -47.25
C GLY A 91 27.19 -27.54 -45.88
N GLY A 92 28.09 -28.17 -45.11
CA GLY A 92 28.96 -27.48 -44.14
C GLY A 92 28.56 -27.57 -42.65
N ALA A 93 28.91 -28.68 -42.00
CA ALA A 93 28.84 -28.81 -40.54
C ALA A 93 30.13 -28.25 -39.90
N CYS A 94 29.99 -27.26 -39.01
CA CYS A 94 30.99 -26.96 -37.99
C CYS A 94 30.50 -27.53 -36.65
N THR A 95 31.11 -28.63 -36.23
CA THR A 95 30.98 -29.24 -34.90
C THR A 95 31.66 -28.38 -33.83
N LEU A 96 30.96 -28.06 -32.75
CA LEU A 96 31.62 -27.57 -31.52
C LEU A 96 32.22 -28.78 -30.79
N GLY A 97 33.55 -28.89 -30.91
CA GLY A 97 34.35 -29.96 -30.34
C GLY A 97 34.50 -29.88 -28.82
N SER A 98 34.83 -31.05 -28.28
CA SER A 98 35.31 -31.33 -26.94
C SER A 98 36.48 -30.44 -26.49
N LEU A 99 36.48 -30.05 -25.22
CA LEU A 99 37.71 -29.80 -24.47
C LEU A 99 37.58 -30.46 -23.09
N ARG A 100 38.32 -31.56 -22.91
CA ARG A 100 38.85 -31.97 -21.61
C ARG A 100 40.21 -31.28 -21.45
N THR A 101 40.46 -30.68 -20.30
CA THR A 101 41.77 -30.74 -19.63
C THR A 101 41.53 -30.93 -18.14
N ALA A 102 42.40 -31.75 -17.55
CA ALA A 102 42.41 -32.15 -16.16
C ALA A 102 42.97 -31.04 -15.25
N ASP A 103 42.87 -31.30 -13.94
CA ASP A 103 43.51 -30.65 -12.79
C ASP A 103 42.78 -29.45 -12.14
N GLY A 104 41.93 -29.79 -11.16
CA GLY A 104 41.40 -28.91 -10.12
C GLY A 104 40.68 -29.74 -9.04
N PRO A 105 40.78 -29.39 -7.73
CA PRO A 105 40.24 -30.22 -6.66
C PRO A 105 38.70 -30.26 -6.69
N PRO A 106 38.06 -31.33 -6.20
CA PRO A 106 36.60 -31.45 -6.26
C PRO A 106 35.93 -30.45 -5.31
N CYS A 107 35.02 -29.62 -5.84
CA CYS A 107 34.10 -28.85 -5.02
C CYS A 107 33.07 -29.79 -4.35
N PRO A 108 32.71 -29.54 -3.07
CA PRO A 108 31.83 -30.43 -2.32
C PRO A 108 30.40 -30.41 -2.87
N ALA A 109 29.80 -31.60 -2.90
CA ALA A 109 28.38 -31.77 -3.14
C ALA A 109 27.59 -31.21 -1.95
N GLY A 110 26.76 -30.20 -2.19
CA GLY A 110 25.83 -29.63 -1.21
C GLY A 110 24.79 -28.78 -1.91
N GLY A 111 23.53 -29.21 -1.87
CA GLY A 111 22.43 -28.63 -2.62
C GLY A 111 21.97 -27.25 -2.15
N ALA A 112 21.42 -26.47 -3.07
CA ALA A 112 20.26 -25.60 -2.91
C ALA A 112 19.96 -24.93 -4.27
N GLY A 113 18.69 -24.81 -4.65
CA GLY A 113 18.27 -24.18 -5.89
C GLY A 113 18.73 -22.73 -5.98
N GLY A 114 19.59 -22.43 -6.95
CA GLY A 114 20.01 -21.07 -7.27
C GLY A 114 18.99 -20.38 -8.17
N TRP A 115 18.54 -19.19 -7.77
CA TRP A 115 17.80 -18.27 -8.62
C TRP A 115 18.77 -17.58 -9.58
N ARG A 116 18.41 -17.48 -10.86
CA ARG A 116 19.06 -16.56 -11.81
C ARG A 116 17.98 -15.62 -12.35
N GLU A 117 18.12 -14.33 -12.12
CA GLU A 117 17.33 -13.30 -12.79
C GLU A 117 17.92 -13.05 -14.18
N MET A 118 17.11 -13.19 -15.22
CA MET A 118 17.38 -12.69 -16.57
C MET A 118 16.17 -11.84 -16.97
N GLY A 119 16.19 -10.54 -16.67
CA GLY A 119 15.05 -9.65 -16.93
C GLY A 119 13.77 -10.07 -16.20
N ASN A 120 12.61 -9.52 -16.62
CA ASN A 120 11.29 -9.56 -15.94
C ASN A 120 10.64 -10.96 -15.79
N VAL A 121 11.42 -12.04 -15.72
CA VAL A 121 10.94 -13.42 -15.63
C VAL A 121 11.62 -14.11 -14.44
N THR A 122 10.83 -14.58 -13.48
CA THR A 122 11.30 -15.43 -12.39
C THR A 122 11.10 -16.90 -12.75
N ILE A 123 12.18 -17.68 -12.83
CA ILE A 123 12.12 -19.12 -13.15
C ILE A 123 12.22 -19.94 -11.85
N ARG A 124 11.22 -20.77 -11.56
CA ARG A 124 11.23 -21.69 -10.40
C ARG A 124 11.30 -23.14 -10.88
N ARG A 125 12.35 -23.87 -10.50
CA ARG A 125 12.49 -25.29 -10.83
C ARG A 125 11.81 -26.14 -9.75
N ILE A 126 10.72 -26.83 -10.08
CA ILE A 126 10.06 -27.78 -9.19
C ILE A 126 10.45 -29.19 -9.64
N ALA A 127 11.17 -29.94 -8.80
CA ALA A 127 11.45 -31.35 -9.03
C ALA A 127 10.33 -32.19 -8.40
N VAL A 128 9.64 -33.00 -9.20
CA VAL A 128 8.64 -33.96 -8.70
C VAL A 128 9.25 -35.36 -8.80
N SER A 129 9.49 -36.01 -7.67
CA SER A 129 9.94 -37.40 -7.62
C SER A 129 8.74 -38.34 -7.50
N PHE A 130 8.58 -39.25 -8.44
CA PHE A 130 7.59 -40.33 -8.33
C PHE A 130 8.19 -41.52 -7.56
N PRO A 131 7.45 -42.13 -6.61
CA PRO A 131 7.90 -43.35 -5.97
C PRO A 131 7.84 -44.52 -6.96
N GLN A 132 8.97 -45.19 -7.20
CA GLN A 132 9.00 -46.41 -8.00
C GLN A 132 8.27 -47.54 -7.26
N ARG A 133 7.08 -47.92 -7.73
CA ARG A 133 6.51 -49.24 -7.40
C ARG A 133 7.15 -50.29 -8.31
N SER A 134 7.62 -51.36 -7.69
CA SER A 134 8.25 -52.52 -8.29
C SER A 134 7.31 -53.24 -9.27
N LEU A 135 7.71 -53.32 -10.55
CA LEU A 135 7.11 -54.20 -11.56
C LEU A 135 8.09 -55.36 -11.89
N PRO A 136 7.59 -56.55 -12.25
CA PRO A 136 8.40 -57.77 -12.33
C PRO A 136 9.36 -57.75 -13.52
N LYS A 137 10.52 -58.38 -13.32
CA LYS A 137 11.61 -58.48 -14.30
C LYS A 137 11.18 -59.30 -15.51
N VAL A 138 11.02 -58.64 -16.66
CA VAL A 138 11.03 -59.29 -17.97
C VAL A 138 12.27 -58.81 -18.72
N HIS A 139 13.12 -59.76 -19.13
CA HIS A 139 14.29 -59.49 -19.96
C HIS A 139 13.84 -59.21 -21.40
N THR A 140 14.06 -57.98 -21.85
CA THR A 140 14.05 -57.62 -23.27
C THR A 140 15.10 -56.51 -23.47
N PRO A 141 16.03 -56.62 -24.43
CA PRO A 141 17.03 -55.58 -24.63
C PRO A 141 16.40 -54.39 -25.38
N GLY A 142 16.63 -53.19 -24.86
CA GLY A 142 16.27 -51.94 -25.53
C GLY A 142 15.00 -51.26 -25.02
N ARG A 143 15.07 -50.63 -23.84
CA ARG A 143 14.19 -49.51 -23.51
C ARG A 143 15.01 -48.39 -22.87
N LEU A 144 15.23 -47.34 -23.64
CA LEU A 144 15.79 -46.07 -23.17
C LEU A 144 14.77 -45.46 -22.19
N ALA A 145 15.11 -45.39 -20.90
CA ALA A 145 14.28 -44.70 -19.93
C ALA A 145 14.43 -43.18 -20.14
N ILE A 146 13.46 -42.57 -20.81
CA ILE A 146 13.41 -41.10 -20.96
C ILE A 146 12.85 -40.53 -19.66
N ALA A 147 13.74 -40.00 -18.80
CA ALA A 147 13.32 -39.19 -17.67
C ALA A 147 12.86 -37.82 -18.19
N ALA A 148 11.55 -37.67 -18.44
CA ALA A 148 10.97 -36.38 -18.81
C ALA A 148 10.96 -35.47 -17.57
N THR A 149 11.84 -34.47 -17.54
CA THR A 149 11.77 -33.40 -16.53
C THR A 149 10.76 -32.37 -17.00
N LEU A 150 9.57 -32.32 -16.40
CA LEU A 150 8.63 -31.22 -16.62
C LEU A 150 9.16 -29.97 -15.93
N VAL A 151 9.49 -28.94 -16.72
CA VAL A 151 9.78 -27.60 -16.22
C VAL A 151 8.49 -26.79 -16.30
N PHE A 152 7.87 -26.50 -15.15
CA PHE A 152 6.76 -25.58 -15.08
C PHE A 152 7.29 -24.14 -15.15
N LEU A 153 7.12 -23.49 -16.30
CA LEU A 153 7.38 -22.06 -16.43
C LEU A 153 6.14 -21.29 -16.00
N THR A 154 6.08 -20.85 -14.76
CA THR A 154 5.07 -19.89 -14.33
C THR A 154 5.48 -18.50 -14.78
N ILE A 155 4.89 -18.01 -15.87
CA ILE A 155 4.99 -16.60 -16.26
C ILE A 155 3.99 -15.84 -15.38
N THR A 156 4.43 -15.36 -14.21
CA THR A 156 3.68 -14.33 -13.49
C THR A 156 3.85 -13.02 -14.25
N PRO A 157 2.78 -12.34 -14.68
CA PRO A 157 2.93 -11.01 -15.24
C PRO A 157 3.64 -10.13 -14.22
N ALA A 158 4.71 -9.44 -14.64
CA ALA A 158 5.37 -8.47 -13.79
C ALA A 158 4.32 -7.44 -13.37
N VAL A 159 4.01 -7.42 -12.08
CA VAL A 159 3.07 -6.44 -11.55
C VAL A 159 3.76 -5.08 -11.64
N ALA A 160 3.21 -4.20 -12.47
CA ALA A 160 3.80 -2.88 -12.68
C ALA A 160 3.78 -2.09 -11.37
N ALA A 161 4.89 -1.43 -11.04
CA ALA A 161 4.97 -0.56 -9.88
C ALA A 161 3.92 0.57 -9.99
N PRO A 162 3.38 1.05 -8.86
CA PRO A 162 2.47 2.18 -8.89
C PRO A 162 3.10 3.41 -9.54
N ARG A 163 2.28 4.22 -10.23
CA ARG A 163 2.74 5.48 -10.82
C ARG A 163 3.21 6.43 -9.71
N LYS A 164 4.25 7.20 -10.02
CA LYS A 164 4.85 8.19 -9.11
C LYS A 164 4.47 9.60 -9.55
N ALA A 165 4.39 10.52 -8.59
CA ALA A 165 4.29 11.94 -8.92
C ALA A 165 5.60 12.44 -9.57
N SER A 166 5.47 13.34 -10.53
CA SER A 166 6.60 13.93 -11.25
C SER A 166 6.24 15.30 -11.81
N GLY A 167 7.14 16.27 -11.72
CA GLY A 167 6.91 17.61 -12.23
C GLY A 167 5.84 18.39 -11.45
N GLY A 168 5.69 18.11 -10.15
CA GLY A 168 4.72 18.77 -9.26
C GLY A 168 3.28 18.30 -9.44
N ALA A 169 3.04 17.17 -10.12
CA ALA A 169 1.71 16.62 -10.38
C ALA A 169 1.67 15.09 -10.32
N TYR A 170 0.47 14.54 -10.03
CA TYR A 170 0.22 13.10 -10.13
C TYR A 170 -0.30 12.71 -11.53
N PRO A 171 0.30 11.70 -12.22
CA PRO A 171 -0.10 11.33 -13.58
C PRO A 171 -1.56 10.90 -13.71
N GLY A 172 -2.33 11.65 -14.51
CA GLY A 172 -3.74 11.38 -14.81
C GLY A 172 -4.75 11.99 -13.84
N LEU A 173 -4.30 12.59 -12.72
CA LEU A 173 -5.15 13.26 -11.73
C LEU A 173 -5.01 14.78 -11.84
N THR A 174 -5.27 15.31 -13.04
CA THR A 174 -5.07 16.74 -13.37
C THR A 174 -6.32 17.56 -13.13
N GLN A 175 -6.17 18.88 -12.95
CA GLN A 175 -7.31 19.79 -12.84
C GLN A 175 -8.24 19.72 -14.06
N ALA A 176 -7.69 19.56 -15.28
CA ALA A 176 -8.49 19.47 -16.49
C ALA A 176 -9.38 18.21 -16.52
N ALA A 177 -8.89 17.07 -16.03
CA ALA A 177 -9.63 15.82 -16.04
C ALA A 177 -10.58 15.68 -14.83
N GLU A 178 -10.10 16.10 -13.66
CA GLU A 178 -10.68 15.79 -12.36
C GLU A 178 -11.11 17.04 -11.57
N GLY A 179 -11.00 18.25 -12.13
CA GLY A 179 -11.34 19.51 -11.45
C GLY A 179 -12.83 19.80 -11.31
N GLY A 180 -13.70 19.04 -11.98
CA GLY A 180 -15.15 19.12 -11.85
C GLY A 180 -15.68 18.16 -10.79
N TRP A 181 -16.64 18.60 -9.97
CA TRP A 181 -17.35 17.73 -9.04
C TRP A 181 -18.17 16.68 -9.81
N ARG A 182 -17.96 15.39 -9.50
CA ARG A 182 -18.64 14.26 -10.17
C ARG A 182 -19.53 13.42 -9.26
N GLY A 183 -19.69 13.85 -8.01
CA GLY A 183 -20.40 13.11 -6.97
C GLY A 183 -19.49 12.69 -5.82
N PRO A 184 -20.08 12.19 -4.72
CA PRO A 184 -19.31 11.74 -3.57
C PRO A 184 -18.33 10.63 -3.94
N PHE A 185 -17.20 10.60 -3.25
CA PHE A 185 -16.22 9.53 -3.38
C PHE A 185 -15.52 9.27 -2.06
N PHE A 186 -14.66 8.25 -1.99
CA PHE A 186 -13.78 8.08 -0.85
C PHE A 186 -12.35 7.72 -1.27
N PHE A 187 -11.42 7.99 -0.37
CA PHE A 187 -10.03 7.54 -0.44
C PHE A 187 -9.62 6.89 0.88
N VAL A 188 -8.50 6.17 0.85
CA VAL A 188 -7.91 5.53 2.04
C VAL A 188 -6.59 6.22 2.35
N TYR A 189 -6.34 6.50 3.63
CA TYR A 189 -5.09 7.04 4.14
C TYR A 189 -4.44 6.02 5.08
N MET A 190 -3.32 5.46 4.65
CA MET A 190 -2.50 4.47 5.35
C MET A 190 -1.21 5.13 5.83
N ALA A 191 -1.07 5.35 7.13
CA ALA A 191 0.13 5.98 7.69
C ALA A 191 1.11 4.92 8.22
N ASP A 192 2.39 5.29 8.29
CA ASP A 192 3.45 4.58 9.01
C ASP A 192 3.43 3.04 8.83
N PRO A 193 3.56 2.50 7.58
CA PRO A 193 3.88 1.08 7.41
C PRO A 193 5.16 0.69 8.16
N GLN A 194 6.15 1.58 8.13
CA GLN A 194 7.41 1.60 8.87
C GLN A 194 8.03 0.23 9.09
N LEU A 195 8.31 -0.47 7.98
CA LEU A 195 8.88 -1.81 8.00
C LEU A 195 10.16 -1.83 8.84
N GLY A 196 10.16 -2.64 9.91
CA GLY A 196 11.29 -2.84 10.81
C GLY A 196 11.10 -2.24 12.21
N MET A 197 10.08 -1.42 12.44
CA MET A 197 9.86 -0.76 13.73
C MET A 197 9.39 -1.72 14.86
N MET A 198 8.68 -2.80 14.52
CA MET A 198 8.12 -3.72 15.51
C MET A 198 9.21 -4.55 16.19
N GLU A 199 10.22 -4.99 15.44
CA GLU A 199 11.28 -5.86 15.92
C GLU A 199 12.68 -5.21 15.92
N ASP A 200 12.73 -3.88 15.90
CA ASP A 200 13.99 -3.10 15.91
C ASP A 200 14.93 -3.55 14.78
N ASP A 201 14.37 -3.60 13.57
CA ASP A 201 14.98 -4.03 12.31
C ASP A 201 15.49 -5.46 12.27
N ARG A 202 15.28 -6.30 13.30
CA ARG A 202 15.63 -7.73 13.26
C ARG A 202 14.81 -8.47 12.19
N SER A 203 13.53 -8.12 12.07
CA SER A 203 12.63 -8.52 10.99
C SER A 203 11.67 -7.36 10.66
N TRP A 204 10.97 -7.47 9.53
CA TRP A 204 9.84 -6.62 9.14
C TRP A 204 8.63 -7.47 8.71
N ASP A 205 8.61 -8.75 9.05
CA ASP A 205 7.59 -9.70 8.60
C ASP A 205 6.18 -9.35 9.15
N GLN A 206 6.12 -8.84 10.37
CA GLN A 206 4.85 -8.45 11.00
C GLN A 206 4.24 -7.24 10.28
N GLU A 207 5.02 -6.18 10.06
CA GLU A 207 4.59 -5.01 9.30
C GLU A 207 4.23 -5.38 7.87
N LEU A 208 5.00 -6.26 7.23
CA LEU A 208 4.71 -6.72 5.88
C LEU A 208 3.38 -7.50 5.82
N ALA A 209 3.06 -8.31 6.83
CA ALA A 209 1.78 -9.00 6.93
C ALA A 209 0.60 -8.02 7.09
N LEU A 210 0.78 -6.97 7.88
CA LEU A 210 -0.20 -5.89 8.07
C LEU A 210 -0.41 -5.08 6.79
N VAL A 211 0.68 -4.69 6.11
CA VAL A 211 0.61 -4.03 4.80
C VAL A 211 -0.10 -4.91 3.78
N ARG A 212 0.25 -6.20 3.69
CA ARG A 212 -0.41 -7.13 2.77
C ARG A 212 -1.91 -7.23 3.06
N LYS A 213 -2.30 -7.22 4.34
CA LYS A 213 -3.72 -7.16 4.72
C LYS A 213 -4.37 -5.85 4.27
N ALA A 214 -3.75 -4.71 4.56
CA ALA A 214 -4.25 -3.42 4.13
C ALA A 214 -4.42 -3.33 2.60
N VAL A 215 -3.48 -3.85 1.82
CA VAL A 215 -3.56 -3.93 0.34
C VAL A 215 -4.76 -4.77 -0.11
N ARG A 216 -5.02 -5.92 0.53
CA ARG A 216 -6.23 -6.72 0.24
C ARG A 216 -7.50 -5.91 0.50
N GLU A 217 -7.57 -5.20 1.61
CA GLU A 217 -8.73 -4.36 1.94
C GLU A 217 -8.89 -3.20 0.96
N VAL A 218 -7.82 -2.51 0.59
CA VAL A 218 -7.83 -1.44 -0.43
C VAL A 218 -8.36 -1.98 -1.77
N ASN A 219 -7.87 -3.14 -2.22
CA ASN A 219 -8.34 -3.76 -3.46
C ASN A 219 -9.81 -4.16 -3.41
N ARG A 220 -10.28 -4.64 -2.26
CA ARG A 220 -11.68 -5.00 -2.04
C ARG A 220 -12.60 -3.79 -2.02
N LEU A 221 -12.19 -2.72 -1.32
CA LEU A 221 -12.97 -1.49 -1.17
C LEU A 221 -12.99 -0.66 -2.46
N ARG A 222 -11.92 -0.69 -3.25
CA ARG A 222 -11.76 0.10 -4.49
C ARG A 222 -11.92 1.62 -4.28
N PRO A 223 -11.14 2.26 -3.37
CA PRO A 223 -11.16 3.72 -3.23
C PRO A 223 -10.72 4.42 -4.52
N ARG A 224 -11.04 5.72 -4.64
CA ARG A 224 -10.58 6.53 -5.80
C ARG A 224 -9.06 6.66 -5.87
N PHE A 225 -8.38 6.60 -4.74
CA PHE A 225 -6.93 6.49 -4.59
C PHE A 225 -6.63 6.05 -3.14
N VAL A 226 -5.40 5.61 -2.91
CA VAL A 226 -4.86 5.33 -1.57
C VAL A 226 -3.62 6.20 -1.32
N VAL A 227 -3.47 6.69 -0.10
CA VAL A 227 -2.31 7.47 0.35
C VAL A 227 -1.45 6.61 1.26
N ILE A 228 -0.14 6.58 1.02
CA ILE A 228 0.86 6.09 1.96
C ILE A 228 1.47 7.32 2.66
N GLY A 229 1.01 7.57 3.88
CA GLY A 229 1.18 8.78 4.67
C GLY A 229 2.54 8.93 5.35
N GLY A 230 3.63 8.58 4.68
CA GLY A 230 5.00 8.66 5.19
C GLY A 230 5.43 7.51 6.09
N ASP A 231 6.72 7.51 6.41
CA ASP A 231 7.45 6.50 7.16
C ASP A 231 7.22 5.10 6.57
N MET A 232 7.63 4.95 5.32
CA MET A 232 7.57 3.69 4.58
C MET A 232 8.44 2.62 5.24
N THR A 233 9.63 3.01 5.72
CA THR A 233 10.65 2.13 6.27
C THR A 233 11.17 2.65 7.60
N ASN A 234 11.60 1.77 8.50
CA ASN A 234 12.18 2.20 9.78
C ASN A 234 13.61 2.73 9.62
N GLN A 235 14.40 2.11 8.74
CA GLN A 235 15.75 2.56 8.45
C GLN A 235 15.73 3.71 7.45
N SER A 236 16.65 4.67 7.58
CA SER A 236 16.81 5.77 6.63
C SER A 236 17.76 5.41 5.49
N ALA A 237 17.65 6.15 4.38
CA ALA A 237 18.51 5.99 3.21
C ALA A 237 20.01 5.95 3.57
N GLY A 238 20.74 5.03 2.95
CA GLY A 238 22.17 4.78 3.23
C GLY A 238 22.42 3.74 4.33
N SER A 239 21.41 3.35 5.09
CA SER A 239 21.55 2.30 6.11
C SER A 239 21.50 0.89 5.50
N PRO A 240 22.15 -0.14 6.10
CA PRO A 240 22.32 -1.46 5.47
C PRO A 240 21.01 -2.18 5.06
N LYS A 241 19.90 -1.91 5.76
CA LYS A 241 18.61 -2.59 5.55
C LYS A 241 17.56 -1.74 4.81
N HIS A 242 17.79 -0.44 4.64
CA HIS A 242 16.81 0.49 4.05
C HIS A 242 16.31 -0.01 2.69
N ASP A 243 17.23 -0.28 1.77
CA ASP A 243 16.89 -0.71 0.41
C ASP A 243 16.11 -2.03 0.36
N ALA A 244 16.38 -2.94 1.31
CA ALA A 244 15.64 -4.19 1.44
C ALA A 244 14.21 -3.95 1.95
N GLN A 245 14.03 -3.05 2.92
CA GLN A 245 12.71 -2.63 3.41
C GLN A 245 11.91 -1.92 2.31
N VAL A 246 12.53 -0.98 1.58
CA VAL A 246 11.88 -0.27 0.47
C VAL A 246 11.41 -1.25 -0.59
N ARG A 247 12.29 -2.18 -1.03
CA ARG A 247 11.92 -3.20 -2.02
C ARG A 247 10.82 -4.15 -1.49
N ALA A 248 10.82 -4.48 -0.20
CA ALA A 248 9.78 -5.31 0.39
C ALA A 248 8.42 -4.61 0.39
N LEU A 249 8.37 -3.35 0.83
CA LEU A 249 7.14 -2.56 0.81
C LEU A 249 6.64 -2.35 -0.63
N GLN A 250 7.51 -1.96 -1.56
CA GLN A 250 7.15 -1.73 -2.97
C GLN A 250 6.56 -2.98 -3.63
N ARG A 251 7.04 -4.18 -3.28
CA ARG A 251 6.44 -5.43 -3.78
C ARG A 251 5.00 -5.63 -3.32
N GLU A 252 4.68 -5.33 -2.07
CA GLU A 252 3.30 -5.44 -1.58
C GLU A 252 2.42 -4.33 -2.14
N LEU A 253 2.93 -3.09 -2.22
CA LEU A 253 2.18 -1.97 -2.80
C LEU A 253 1.94 -2.13 -4.30
N ALA A 254 2.81 -2.83 -5.03
CA ALA A 254 2.55 -3.19 -6.42
C ALA A 254 1.30 -4.09 -6.56
N LEU A 255 0.93 -4.85 -5.53
CA LEU A 255 -0.29 -5.67 -5.55
C LEU A 255 -1.58 -4.84 -5.41
N VAL A 256 -1.50 -3.54 -5.13
CA VAL A 256 -2.65 -2.65 -5.26
C VAL A 256 -3.12 -2.66 -6.72
N SER A 257 -4.43 -2.75 -6.92
CA SER A 257 -5.04 -2.79 -8.25
C SER A 257 -4.54 -1.62 -9.09
N PRO A 258 -4.08 -1.83 -10.35
CA PRO A 258 -3.57 -0.75 -11.19
C PRO A 258 -4.58 0.38 -11.47
N SER A 259 -5.87 0.17 -11.20
CA SER A 259 -6.92 1.21 -11.30
C SER A 259 -7.00 2.12 -10.08
N ILE A 260 -6.29 1.82 -8.99
CA ILE A 260 -6.27 2.60 -7.75
C ILE A 260 -4.91 3.32 -7.69
N PRO A 261 -4.86 4.64 -7.94
CA PRO A 261 -3.67 5.45 -7.73
C PRO A 261 -3.10 5.30 -6.31
N VAL A 262 -1.78 5.18 -6.18
CA VAL A 262 -1.06 5.14 -4.90
C VAL A 262 -0.27 6.43 -4.77
N VAL A 263 -0.65 7.27 -3.81
CA VAL A 263 -0.06 8.59 -3.54
C VAL A 263 0.91 8.46 -2.38
N TYR A 264 2.17 8.81 -2.57
CA TYR A 264 3.19 8.77 -1.53
C TYR A 264 3.38 10.15 -0.89
N VAL A 265 3.53 10.16 0.44
CA VAL A 265 3.85 11.33 1.25
C VAL A 265 5.17 11.06 1.95
N ALA A 266 6.09 12.03 2.00
CA ALA A 266 7.38 11.85 2.66
C ALA A 266 7.25 11.99 4.18
N GLY A 267 7.75 11.00 4.92
CA GLY A 267 7.92 11.03 6.37
C GLY A 267 9.38 11.21 6.80
N ASN A 268 9.60 11.46 8.10
CA ASN A 268 10.94 11.75 8.61
C ASN A 268 11.86 10.52 8.64
N HIS A 269 11.34 9.30 8.65
CA HIS A 269 12.18 8.11 8.45
C HIS A 269 12.64 7.96 7.00
N ASP A 270 11.86 8.51 6.05
CA ASP A 270 12.17 8.42 4.63
C ASP A 270 13.19 9.46 4.17
N VAL A 271 13.04 10.71 4.63
CA VAL A 271 13.91 11.84 4.24
C VAL A 271 14.82 12.35 5.36
N GLY A 272 14.63 11.90 6.60
CA GLY A 272 15.34 12.37 7.80
C GLY A 272 14.57 13.47 8.54
N ASN A 273 14.74 13.56 9.87
CA ASN A 273 14.22 14.69 10.68
C ASN A 273 14.83 16.04 10.27
N LYS A 274 16.06 15.99 9.73
CA LYS A 274 16.77 17.10 9.10
C LYS A 274 17.14 16.67 7.68
N PRO A 275 16.25 16.86 6.68
CA PRO A 275 16.49 16.38 5.33
C PRO A 275 17.74 16.97 4.71
N THR A 276 18.41 16.18 3.88
CA THR A 276 19.58 16.57 3.09
C THR A 276 19.23 16.46 1.60
N PRO A 277 19.93 17.14 0.68
CA PRO A 277 19.73 16.96 -0.75
C PRO A 277 19.83 15.48 -1.18
N ALA A 278 20.73 14.71 -0.54
CA ALA A 278 20.90 13.28 -0.82
C ALA A 278 19.70 12.43 -0.35
N SER A 279 19.17 12.66 0.85
CA SER A 279 18.00 11.92 1.34
C SER A 279 16.73 12.28 0.56
N LEU A 280 16.54 13.55 0.20
CA LEU A 280 15.45 13.99 -0.67
C LEU A 280 15.56 13.35 -2.07
N ALA A 281 16.76 13.30 -2.66
CA ALA A 281 16.98 12.64 -3.94
C ALA A 281 16.72 11.12 -3.87
N ALA A 282 17.14 10.47 -2.79
CA ALA A 282 16.87 9.04 -2.56
C ALA A 282 15.37 8.75 -2.45
N TYR A 283 14.62 9.56 -1.68
CA TYR A 283 13.16 9.46 -1.62
C TYR A 283 12.55 9.63 -3.01
N ARG A 284 12.94 10.68 -3.74
CA ARG A 284 12.38 11.00 -5.07
C ARG A 284 12.62 9.88 -6.09
N ALA A 285 13.77 9.22 -6.02
CA ALA A 285 14.04 8.05 -6.86
C ALA A 285 13.07 6.88 -6.58
N TRP A 286 12.77 6.63 -5.30
CA TRP A 286 11.88 5.52 -4.91
C TRP A 286 10.39 5.83 -5.06
N TYR A 287 9.95 7.05 -4.76
CA TYR A 287 8.53 7.37 -4.57
C TYR A 287 8.00 8.51 -5.46
N GLY A 288 8.90 9.25 -6.13
CA GLY A 288 8.55 10.44 -6.92
C GLY A 288 8.61 11.72 -6.10
N ASP A 289 8.03 12.79 -6.64
CA ASP A 289 8.04 14.10 -5.98
C ASP A 289 7.52 14.03 -4.54
N ASP A 290 8.18 14.73 -3.62
CA ASP A 290 7.88 14.78 -2.18
C ASP A 290 6.98 15.96 -1.79
N TRP A 291 6.70 16.86 -2.73
CA TRP A 291 5.59 17.81 -2.67
C TRP A 291 5.04 18.08 -4.06
N PHE A 292 3.72 18.06 -4.18
CA PHE A 292 3.01 18.21 -5.44
C PHE A 292 1.52 18.46 -5.18
N GLN A 293 0.75 18.72 -6.23
CA GLN A 293 -0.70 18.77 -6.14
C GLN A 293 -1.36 17.83 -7.15
N PHE A 294 -2.61 17.46 -6.89
CA PHE A 294 -3.43 16.71 -7.83
C PHE A 294 -4.91 16.96 -7.56
N TRP A 295 -5.76 16.51 -8.49
CA TRP A 295 -7.20 16.70 -8.43
C TRP A 295 -7.93 15.37 -8.54
N VAL A 296 -9.01 15.22 -7.76
CA VAL A 296 -9.94 14.08 -7.87
C VAL A 296 -11.35 14.59 -7.65
N GLY A 297 -12.24 14.39 -8.62
CA GLY A 297 -13.67 14.66 -8.47
C GLY A 297 -14.03 16.07 -7.93
N GLY A 298 -13.34 17.12 -8.37
CA GLY A 298 -13.58 18.51 -7.96
C GLY A 298 -12.84 18.96 -6.71
N VAL A 299 -12.04 18.08 -6.12
CA VAL A 299 -11.27 18.33 -4.90
C VAL A 299 -9.80 18.48 -5.25
N ARG A 300 -9.16 19.51 -4.68
CA ARG A 300 -7.73 19.74 -4.81
C ARG A 300 -7.00 19.13 -3.64
N PHE A 301 -6.00 18.31 -3.91
CA PHE A 301 -5.11 17.73 -2.93
C PHE A 301 -3.72 18.33 -3.04
N ILE A 302 -3.14 18.70 -1.90
CA ILE A 302 -1.78 19.25 -1.79
C ILE A 302 -0.96 18.29 -0.92
N VAL A 303 0.10 17.72 -1.48
CA VAL A 303 1.04 16.88 -0.75
C VAL A 303 2.22 17.73 -0.29
N LEU A 304 2.56 17.63 0.99
CA LEU A 304 3.68 18.34 1.61
C LEU A 304 4.68 17.37 2.23
N ASN A 305 5.97 17.61 1.97
CA ASN A 305 7.05 17.09 2.80
C ASN A 305 7.16 17.96 4.06
N THR A 306 6.60 17.51 5.17
CA THR A 306 6.64 18.27 6.43
C THR A 306 7.97 18.17 7.17
N ALA A 307 8.87 17.25 6.80
CA ALA A 307 10.21 17.19 7.40
C ALA A 307 11.02 18.46 7.09
N LEU A 308 10.81 19.07 5.92
CA LEU A 308 11.38 20.38 5.57
C LEU A 308 10.76 21.57 6.33
N TYR A 309 9.56 21.42 6.89
CA TYR A 309 9.02 22.40 7.84
C TYR A 309 9.53 22.15 9.27
N GLY A 310 9.95 20.91 9.56
CA GLY A 310 10.57 20.52 10.83
C GLY A 310 11.96 21.15 10.99
N ASP A 311 12.87 20.80 10.08
CA ASP A 311 14.24 21.34 10.05
C ASP A 311 14.83 21.23 8.64
N ASP A 312 14.81 22.32 7.87
CA ASP A 312 15.44 22.41 6.54
C ASP A 312 16.90 22.86 6.58
N SER A 313 17.56 22.93 7.75
CA SER A 313 18.89 23.55 7.84
C SER A 313 19.99 22.81 7.06
N ALA A 314 19.78 21.54 6.68
CA ALA A 314 20.67 20.82 5.76
C ALA A 314 20.21 20.84 4.29
N ALA A 315 19.02 21.36 4.00
CA ALA A 315 18.48 21.54 2.65
C ALA A 315 17.66 22.85 2.52
N PRO A 316 18.24 24.03 2.87
CA PRO A 316 17.47 25.28 2.99
C PRO A 316 16.87 25.73 1.65
N THR A 317 17.54 25.44 0.54
CA THR A 317 17.04 25.72 -0.81
C THR A 317 15.76 24.94 -1.11
N ASP A 318 15.69 23.67 -0.71
CA ASP A 318 14.51 22.82 -0.90
C ASP A 318 13.35 23.28 -0.01
N GLY A 319 13.62 23.57 1.27
CA GLY A 319 12.62 24.11 2.20
C GLY A 319 12.03 25.44 1.69
N GLU A 320 12.87 26.35 1.21
CA GLU A 320 12.42 27.63 0.65
C GLU A 320 11.61 27.45 -0.63
N ARG A 321 12.02 26.54 -1.51
CA ARG A 321 11.26 26.21 -2.72
C ARG A 321 9.87 25.68 -2.40
N GLN A 322 9.75 24.78 -1.41
CA GLN A 322 8.46 24.23 -1.02
C GLN A 322 7.56 25.31 -0.40
N ARG A 323 8.09 26.19 0.47
CA ARG A 323 7.33 27.30 1.05
C ARG A 323 6.78 28.26 -0.01
N ARG A 324 7.63 28.74 -0.92
CA ARG A 324 7.20 29.62 -2.04
C ARG A 324 6.22 28.93 -2.97
N TRP A 325 6.44 27.64 -3.23
CA TRP A 325 5.51 26.84 -4.03
C TRP A 325 4.14 26.76 -3.36
N LEU A 326 4.09 26.49 -2.05
CA LEU A 326 2.84 26.42 -1.29
C LEU A 326 2.10 27.76 -1.31
N GLU A 327 2.81 28.86 -1.05
CA GLU A 327 2.26 30.22 -1.17
C GLU A 327 1.66 30.46 -2.56
N THR A 328 2.35 30.05 -3.62
CA THR A 328 1.85 30.15 -5.00
C THR A 328 0.59 29.31 -5.20
N GLN A 329 0.57 28.05 -4.74
CA GLN A 329 -0.59 27.17 -4.90
C GLN A 329 -1.81 27.65 -4.11
N LEU A 330 -1.60 28.30 -2.97
CA LEU A 330 -2.67 28.78 -2.08
C LEU A 330 -3.08 30.23 -2.36
N SER A 331 -2.30 30.96 -3.15
CA SER A 331 -2.67 32.31 -3.59
C SER A 331 -4.00 32.30 -4.34
N ALA A 332 -4.77 33.38 -4.23
CA ALA A 332 -6.14 33.50 -4.73
C ALA A 332 -6.29 33.41 -6.28
N ALA A 333 -5.20 33.14 -7.02
CA ALA A 333 -5.14 33.31 -8.45
C ALA A 333 -5.19 31.98 -9.23
N VAL A 334 -6.18 31.95 -10.13
CA VAL A 334 -6.30 31.12 -11.35
C VAL A 334 -6.89 29.72 -11.16
N GLY A 335 -8.16 29.60 -11.55
CA GLY A 335 -8.82 28.33 -11.85
C GLY A 335 -10.20 28.18 -11.21
N PRO A 336 -10.97 27.14 -11.60
CA PRO A 336 -12.21 26.79 -10.93
C PRO A 336 -11.95 26.54 -9.44
N LYS A 337 -12.77 27.16 -8.59
CA LYS A 337 -12.69 26.99 -7.14
C LYS A 337 -12.96 25.52 -6.78
N PRO A 338 -12.03 24.83 -6.10
CA PRO A 338 -12.26 23.45 -5.69
C PRO A 338 -13.41 23.37 -4.68
N VAL A 339 -14.09 22.23 -4.66
CA VAL A 339 -15.11 21.92 -3.65
C VAL A 339 -14.48 21.87 -2.25
N HIS A 340 -13.33 21.18 -2.16
CA HIS A 340 -12.48 21.17 -0.98
C HIS A 340 -11.02 21.32 -1.42
N THR A 341 -10.22 21.99 -0.60
CA THR A 341 -8.76 21.81 -0.62
C THR A 341 -8.37 20.97 0.58
N ILE A 342 -7.65 19.87 0.34
CA ILE A 342 -7.20 18.93 1.37
C ILE A 342 -5.67 18.83 1.32
N VAL A 343 -5.02 18.90 2.47
CA VAL A 343 -3.57 18.68 2.61
C VAL A 343 -3.29 17.25 3.04
N LEU A 344 -2.28 16.63 2.42
CA LEU A 344 -1.74 15.32 2.77
C LEU A 344 -0.29 15.53 3.18
N GLN A 345 0.06 15.17 4.41
CA GLN A 345 1.38 15.36 4.97
C GLN A 345 1.71 14.23 5.93
N HIS A 346 2.92 14.18 6.48
CA HIS A 346 3.29 13.13 7.44
C HIS A 346 3.22 13.62 8.88
N ALA A 347 4.00 14.64 9.25
CA ALA A 347 3.95 15.23 10.57
C ALA A 347 2.76 16.20 10.67
N PRO A 348 1.89 16.08 11.68
CA PRO A 348 0.75 16.97 11.85
C PRO A 348 1.19 18.39 12.21
N TRP A 349 0.39 19.39 11.83
CA TRP A 349 0.57 20.75 12.34
C TRP A 349 0.37 20.75 13.84
N PHE A 350 -0.74 20.19 14.32
CA PHE A 350 -1.04 20.11 15.74
C PHE A 350 -1.85 18.83 16.05
N LEU A 351 -1.82 18.36 17.30
CA LEU A 351 -2.68 17.28 17.78
C LEU A 351 -3.86 17.79 18.61
N THR A 352 -3.70 18.93 19.29
CA THR A 352 -4.75 19.48 20.17
C THR A 352 -5.14 20.91 19.81
N SER A 353 -4.17 21.80 19.66
CA SER A 353 -4.40 23.19 19.24
C SER A 353 -3.20 23.76 18.47
N PRO A 354 -3.42 24.76 17.60
CA PRO A 354 -2.35 25.44 16.85
C PRO A 354 -1.22 26.04 17.69
N ASP A 355 -1.54 26.41 18.94
CA ASP A 355 -0.62 27.08 19.87
C ASP A 355 0.02 26.12 20.87
N GLU A 356 -0.20 24.81 20.74
CA GLU A 356 0.42 23.84 21.64
C GLU A 356 1.96 23.90 21.59
N PRO A 357 2.66 23.57 22.70
CA PRO A 357 4.12 23.61 22.72
C PRO A 357 4.76 22.68 21.68
N ASP A 358 5.97 23.04 21.27
CA ASP A 358 6.77 22.21 20.37
C ASP A 358 7.12 20.87 21.03
N ARG A 359 6.98 19.80 20.25
CA ARG A 359 7.34 18.43 20.62
C ARG A 359 7.62 17.65 19.34
N TYR A 360 8.19 16.46 19.48
CA TYR A 360 8.63 15.64 18.36
C TYR A 360 7.51 15.35 17.34
N GLU A 361 6.28 15.20 17.82
CA GLU A 361 5.15 14.71 17.03
C GLU A 361 4.49 15.77 16.16
N VAL A 362 4.88 17.05 16.27
CA VAL A 362 4.21 18.15 15.56
C VAL A 362 5.22 19.08 14.90
N VAL A 363 4.82 19.70 13.80
CA VAL A 363 5.67 20.70 13.14
C VAL A 363 5.95 21.87 14.10
N PRO A 364 7.21 22.32 14.24
CA PRO A 364 7.58 23.41 15.16
C PRO A 364 6.78 24.68 14.92
N ARG A 365 6.42 25.38 15.99
CA ARG A 365 5.52 26.53 16.00
C ARG A 365 5.97 27.63 15.04
N ALA A 366 7.28 27.86 14.94
CA ALA A 366 7.86 28.86 14.05
C ALA A 366 7.52 28.63 12.57
N ALA A 367 7.49 27.37 12.12
CA ALA A 367 7.11 27.00 10.76
C ALA A 367 5.60 26.76 10.62
N ARG A 368 4.96 26.21 11.66
CA ARG A 368 3.55 25.87 11.71
C ARG A 368 2.63 27.08 11.60
N LEU A 369 2.83 28.13 12.40
CA LEU A 369 1.89 29.25 12.44
C LEU A 369 1.79 30.01 11.11
N PRO A 370 2.89 30.33 10.40
CA PRO A 370 2.80 30.92 9.08
C PRO A 370 2.07 30.01 8.07
N ALA A 371 2.36 28.71 8.08
CA ALA A 371 1.70 27.75 7.21
C ALA A 371 0.19 27.70 7.48
N LEU A 372 -0.23 27.59 8.75
CA LEU A 372 -1.65 27.59 9.12
C LEU A 372 -2.38 28.83 8.64
N ARG A 373 -1.77 30.03 8.73
CA ARG A 373 -2.37 31.26 8.18
C ARG A 373 -2.65 31.15 6.68
N LEU A 374 -1.72 30.62 5.91
CA LEU A 374 -1.89 30.39 4.46
C LEU A 374 -3.01 29.37 4.19
N LEU A 375 -3.05 28.27 4.95
CA LEU A 375 -4.10 27.25 4.83
C LEU A 375 -5.50 27.82 5.11
N HIS A 376 -5.63 28.67 6.14
CA HIS A 376 -6.87 29.37 6.47
C HIS A 376 -7.30 30.34 5.37
N GLN A 377 -6.39 31.17 4.88
CA GLN A 377 -6.66 32.13 3.81
C GLN A 377 -7.15 31.44 2.53
N ALA A 378 -6.62 30.26 2.23
CA ALA A 378 -7.01 29.46 1.08
C ALA A 378 -8.24 28.57 1.30
N GLY A 379 -8.84 28.59 2.50
CA GLY A 379 -10.02 27.78 2.83
C GLY A 379 -9.77 26.28 2.80
N VAL A 380 -8.57 25.83 3.21
CA VAL A 380 -8.26 24.40 3.35
C VAL A 380 -9.18 23.78 4.38
N SER A 381 -9.88 22.71 3.99
CA SER A 381 -10.93 22.09 4.81
C SER A 381 -10.37 21.04 5.78
N ALA A 382 -9.34 20.31 5.37
CA ALA A 382 -8.74 19.26 6.18
C ALA A 382 -7.26 19.04 5.84
N ALA A 383 -6.49 18.59 6.82
CA ALA A 383 -5.14 18.08 6.67
C ALA A 383 -5.06 16.67 7.29
N PHE A 384 -4.47 15.71 6.56
CA PHE A 384 -4.29 14.33 7.00
C PHE A 384 -2.81 14.02 7.23
N ALA A 385 -2.51 13.39 8.35
CA ALA A 385 -1.17 13.08 8.84
C ALA A 385 -1.04 11.67 9.42
N GLY A 386 0.22 11.23 9.56
CA GLY A 386 0.69 10.04 10.28
C GLY A 386 1.53 10.44 11.48
N HIS A 387 2.73 9.84 11.61
CA HIS A 387 3.81 10.20 12.56
C HIS A 387 3.52 9.93 14.03
N TYR A 388 2.29 10.13 14.48
CA TYR A 388 1.94 10.01 15.89
C TYR A 388 1.78 8.56 16.35
N HIS A 389 1.58 7.61 15.42
CA HIS A 389 1.25 6.20 15.69
C HIS A 389 0.02 6.01 16.62
N LYS A 390 -0.81 7.05 16.73
CA LYS A 390 -2.10 7.06 17.42
C LYS A 390 -3.03 7.92 16.61
N CYS A 391 -4.32 7.66 16.74
CA CYS A 391 -5.29 8.55 16.14
C CYS A 391 -5.42 9.84 16.95
N ALA A 392 -5.48 10.99 16.26
CA ALA A 392 -5.78 12.28 16.86
C ALA A 392 -6.67 13.10 15.94
N ARG A 393 -7.50 13.96 16.52
CA ARG A 393 -8.42 14.85 15.80
C ARG A 393 -8.48 16.18 16.53
N ALA A 394 -8.22 17.26 15.81
CA ALA A 394 -8.36 18.61 16.32
C ALA A 394 -8.87 19.54 15.23
N ARG A 395 -9.35 20.72 15.63
CA ARG A 395 -9.81 21.76 14.72
C ARG A 395 -9.14 23.08 15.05
N ASP A 396 -8.89 23.84 14.01
CA ASP A 396 -8.54 25.25 14.06
C ASP A 396 -9.47 25.96 13.08
N GLY A 397 -10.47 26.68 13.60
CA GLY A 397 -11.57 27.21 12.78
C GLY A 397 -12.20 26.13 11.89
N ASN A 398 -12.17 26.35 10.57
CA ASN A 398 -12.70 25.42 9.57
C ASN A 398 -11.73 24.31 9.16
N LEU A 399 -10.44 24.42 9.51
CA LEU A 399 -9.42 23.42 9.21
C LEU A 399 -9.52 22.27 10.23
N GLU A 400 -9.77 21.06 9.73
CA GLU A 400 -9.69 19.85 10.53
C GLU A 400 -8.31 19.19 10.37
N MET A 401 -7.62 18.96 11.49
CA MET A 401 -6.38 18.20 11.53
C MET A 401 -6.68 16.77 11.96
N VAL A 402 -6.43 15.82 11.06
CA VAL A 402 -6.70 14.39 11.25
C VAL A 402 -5.39 13.63 11.23
N VAL A 403 -5.12 12.91 12.31
CA VAL A 403 -3.96 12.01 12.41
C VAL A 403 -4.47 10.59 12.42
N SER A 404 -4.07 9.81 11.43
CA SER A 404 -4.37 8.39 11.34
C SER A 404 -3.46 7.60 12.27
N GLY A 405 -3.98 6.54 12.89
CA GLY A 405 -3.12 5.49 13.44
C GLY A 405 -2.32 4.78 12.33
N PRO A 406 -1.30 4.00 12.72
CA PRO A 406 -0.36 3.40 11.78
C PRO A 406 -0.92 2.10 11.20
N VAL A 407 -0.45 1.73 10.01
CA VAL A 407 -0.58 0.37 9.47
C VAL A 407 0.43 -0.55 10.13
N GLY A 408 1.63 -0.05 10.41
CA GLY A 408 2.66 -0.74 11.18
C GLY A 408 2.35 -0.78 12.67
N LYS A 409 3.26 -0.27 13.51
CA LYS A 409 3.24 -0.45 14.96
C LYS A 409 2.41 0.61 15.70
N PRO A 410 1.27 0.28 16.32
CA PRO A 410 0.53 1.26 17.11
C PRO A 410 1.27 1.62 18.40
N LEU A 411 1.25 2.90 18.77
CA LEU A 411 1.72 3.39 20.08
C LEU A 411 0.56 3.80 20.99
N GLY A 412 -0.67 3.69 20.48
CA GLY A 412 -1.91 4.08 21.15
C GLY A 412 -2.79 2.89 21.53
N ARG A 413 -4.06 3.18 21.83
CA ARG A 413 -5.06 2.16 22.14
C ARG A 413 -5.67 1.51 20.90
N ASP A 414 -5.75 2.26 19.80
CA ASP A 414 -6.27 1.75 18.54
C ASP A 414 -5.23 0.78 17.93
N PRO A 415 -5.64 -0.41 17.45
CA PRO A 415 -4.74 -1.37 16.80
C PRO A 415 -4.37 -0.91 15.37
N SER A 416 -3.48 -1.64 14.70
CA SER A 416 -3.08 -1.37 13.32
C SER A 416 -4.27 -1.29 12.37
N GLY A 417 -4.27 -0.29 11.48
CA GLY A 417 -5.45 0.13 10.75
C GLY A 417 -5.18 1.27 9.77
N PHE A 418 -6.23 1.79 9.16
CA PHE A 418 -6.15 2.94 8.26
C PHE A 418 -7.40 3.82 8.37
N THR A 419 -7.28 5.06 7.90
CA THR A 419 -8.40 5.99 7.85
C THR A 419 -9.09 5.92 6.49
N VAL A 420 -10.40 5.73 6.47
CA VAL A 420 -11.24 5.92 5.28
C VAL A 420 -11.80 7.33 5.31
N VAL A 421 -11.65 8.07 4.23
CA VAL A 421 -12.13 9.44 4.09
C VAL A 421 -13.16 9.51 2.98
N LYS A 422 -14.43 9.77 3.36
CA LYS A 422 -15.55 10.04 2.46
C LYS A 422 -15.61 11.54 2.19
N VAL A 423 -15.69 11.91 0.92
CA VAL A 423 -15.76 13.28 0.45
C VAL A 423 -17.10 13.51 -0.20
N TYR A 424 -17.87 14.44 0.37
CA TYR A 424 -19.13 14.95 -0.15
C TYR A 424 -18.92 16.38 -0.64
N ARG A 425 -19.96 17.01 -1.20
CA ARG A 425 -19.84 18.36 -1.73
C ARG A 425 -19.72 19.41 -0.63
N ASP A 426 -20.34 19.14 0.51
CA ASP A 426 -20.55 20.04 1.64
C ASP A 426 -19.70 19.66 2.86
N ARG A 427 -19.15 18.45 2.89
CA ARG A 427 -18.43 17.91 4.05
C ARG A 427 -17.40 16.85 3.68
N VAL A 428 -16.39 16.72 4.52
CA VAL A 428 -15.44 15.60 4.53
C VAL A 428 -15.65 14.82 5.82
N VAL A 429 -15.86 13.51 5.72
CA VAL A 429 -16.13 12.62 6.86
C VAL A 429 -15.10 11.50 6.87
N HIS A 430 -14.54 11.19 8.04
CA HIS A 430 -13.49 10.19 8.14
C HIS A 430 -13.64 9.30 9.37
N ALA A 431 -13.27 8.04 9.20
CA ALA A 431 -13.31 7.01 10.24
C ALA A 431 -12.04 6.16 10.17
N TYR A 432 -11.46 5.89 11.34
CA TYR A 432 -10.36 4.95 11.46
C TYR A 432 -10.92 3.54 11.58
N TYR A 433 -10.36 2.61 10.82
CA TYR A 433 -10.72 1.21 10.87
C TYR A 433 -9.50 0.37 11.25
N PRO A 434 -9.55 -0.33 12.39
CA PRO A 434 -8.70 -1.50 12.62
C PRO A 434 -8.74 -2.42 11.41
N LEU A 435 -7.61 -3.05 11.05
CA LEU A 435 -7.58 -3.98 9.92
C LEU A 435 -8.51 -5.19 10.12
N GLU A 436 -8.89 -5.53 11.35
CA GLU A 436 -9.87 -6.58 11.66
C GLU A 436 -11.33 -6.13 11.54
N GLU A 437 -11.59 -4.82 11.49
CA GLU A 437 -12.94 -4.24 11.56
C GLU A 437 -13.29 -3.41 10.32
N VAL A 438 -12.57 -3.63 9.20
CA VAL A 438 -12.86 -2.93 7.94
C VAL A 438 -14.21 -3.40 7.38
N PRO A 439 -15.14 -2.48 7.08
CA PRO A 439 -16.47 -2.86 6.58
C PRO A 439 -16.40 -3.52 5.19
N LEU A 440 -17.38 -4.37 4.88
CA LEU A 440 -17.47 -5.06 3.58
C LEU A 440 -17.63 -4.12 2.38
N SER A 441 -18.11 -2.90 2.60
CA SER A 441 -18.19 -1.85 1.59
C SER A 441 -18.21 -0.48 2.27
N ILE A 442 -17.82 0.56 1.53
CA ILE A 442 -17.98 1.96 1.97
C ILE A 442 -19.22 2.53 1.29
N GLN A 443 -20.25 2.77 2.09
CA GLN A 443 -21.47 3.44 1.60
C GLN A 443 -21.24 4.95 1.51
N LEU A 444 -21.57 5.52 0.37
CA LEU A 444 -21.62 6.95 0.11
C LEU A 444 -23.10 7.33 0.02
N GLU A 445 -23.52 8.24 0.88
CA GLU A 445 -24.91 8.71 0.96
C GLU A 445 -25.26 9.74 -0.12
#